data_AF-A0A832EV62-F1
#
_entry.id   AF-A0A832EV62-F1
#
_cell.length_a   1.000
_cell.length_b   1.000
_cell.length_c   1.000
_cell.angle_alpha   90.00
_cell.angle_beta   90.00
_cell.angle_gamma   90.00
#
_symmetry.space_group_name_H-M   'P 1'
#
loop_
_entity.id
_entity.type
_entity.pdbx_description
1 polymer ?
#
loop_
_entity_poly.entity_id
_entity_poly.type
_entity_poly.pdbx_seq_one_letter_code
_entity_poly.pdbx_strand_id
1 'polypeptide(L)'
;MPRALPRLTDRRWVEPIGVALVGALALAGSIAEAYPGHHYAGLHLEHHPSPWAFALVAVPALALWWRRTHPLLVFAAAVVSVTGWAATGQVYGAALVVVLVALYALAVSDVGRVSLTALAVGGTLLMWLVGGLLGPWGWWGGPQLDMWAEMLAAGAFGAAVAAYLAAT
;
A
#
# COMPACT_ATOMS: atom_id res chain seq x y z
N MET A 1 14.56 35.59 28.06
CA MET A 1 14.90 35.31 26.65
C MET A 1 14.83 33.81 26.43
N PRO A 2 13.83 33.28 25.69
CA PRO A 2 13.76 31.85 25.42
C PRO A 2 14.83 31.47 24.39
N ARG A 3 15.71 30.53 24.74
CA ARG A 3 16.65 29.91 23.79
C ARG A 3 15.82 29.15 22.74
N ALA A 4 15.92 29.57 21.48
CA ALA A 4 15.41 28.80 20.36
C ALA A 4 16.12 27.44 20.36
N LEU A 5 15.37 26.38 20.68
CA LEU A 5 15.85 25.01 20.48
C LEU A 5 16.18 24.84 18.98
N PRO A 6 17.33 24.24 18.63
CA PRO A 6 17.66 23.97 17.23
C PRO A 6 16.53 23.11 16.65
N ARG A 7 15.89 23.60 15.58
CA ARG A 7 14.86 22.87 14.83
C ARG A 7 15.51 21.62 14.23
N LEU A 8 15.42 20.50 14.95
CA LEU A 8 16.02 19.21 14.60
C LEU A 8 15.40 18.52 13.37
N THR A 9 14.54 19.18 12.61
CA THR A 9 13.94 18.60 11.42
C THR A 9 14.20 19.48 10.21
N ASP A 10 15.38 19.28 9.67
CA ASP A 10 15.73 19.66 8.32
C ASP A 10 14.78 18.92 7.36
N ARG A 11 13.60 19.51 7.11
CA ARG A 11 12.45 18.89 6.39
C ARG A 11 12.84 18.26 5.05
N ARG A 12 13.95 18.73 4.45
CA ARG A 12 14.54 18.20 3.21
C ARG A 12 14.90 16.71 3.28
N TRP A 13 15.26 16.19 4.47
CA TRP A 13 15.68 14.80 4.62
C TRP A 13 14.58 13.88 5.16
N VAL A 14 13.58 14.43 5.87
CA VAL A 14 12.47 13.65 6.44
C VAL A 14 11.68 12.93 5.35
N GLU A 15 11.50 13.59 4.21
CA GLU A 15 10.75 13.05 3.09
C GLU A 15 11.45 11.89 2.35
N PRO A 16 12.72 12.01 1.89
CA PRO A 16 13.45 10.88 1.31
C PRO A 16 13.59 9.73 2.28
N ILE A 17 13.87 10.00 3.56
CA ILE A 17 14.00 8.95 4.58
C ILE A 17 12.67 8.23 4.76
N GLY A 18 11.54 8.96 4.80
CA GLY A 18 10.21 8.36 4.89
C GLY A 18 9.89 7.46 3.70
N VAL A 19 10.16 7.91 2.47
CA VAL A 19 9.95 7.10 1.25
C VAL A 19 10.85 5.87 1.25
N ALA A 20 12.13 6.03 1.59
CA ALA A 20 13.07 4.92 1.66
C ALA A 20 12.68 3.89 2.72
N LEU A 21 12.22 4.35 3.90
CA LEU A 21 11.76 3.49 4.98
C LEU A 21 10.50 2.73 4.58
N VAL A 22 9.50 3.41 4.01
CA VAL A 22 8.28 2.77 3.50
C VAL A 22 8.62 1.72 2.45
N GLY A 23 9.49 2.05 1.49
CA GLY A 23 9.91 1.10 0.46
C GLY A 23 10.66 -0.10 1.02
N ALA A 24 11.59 0.12 1.95
CA ALA A 24 12.34 -0.94 2.60
C ALA A 24 11.42 -1.87 3.42
N LEU A 25 10.48 -1.30 4.18
CA LEU A 25 9.52 -2.07 4.98
C LEU A 25 8.53 -2.85 4.11
N ALA A 26 8.00 -2.24 3.06
CA ALA A 26 7.11 -2.91 2.11
C ALA A 26 7.84 -4.08 1.43
N LEU A 27 9.07 -3.85 0.95
CA LEU A 27 9.85 -4.90 0.29
C LEU A 27 10.26 -6.02 1.25
N ALA A 28 10.78 -5.68 2.43
CA ALA A 28 11.16 -6.67 3.44
C ALA A 28 9.95 -7.47 3.94
N GLY A 29 8.81 -6.80 4.16
CA GLY A 29 7.55 -7.44 4.49
C GLY A 29 7.06 -8.37 3.38
N SER A 30 7.10 -7.95 2.11
CA SER A 30 6.73 -8.81 0.99
C SER A 30 7.67 -10.01 0.81
N ILE A 31 8.97 -9.86 1.11
CA ILE A 31 9.91 -11.00 1.15
C ILE A 31 9.53 -11.96 2.28
N ALA A 32 9.26 -11.44 3.48
CA ALA A 32 8.85 -12.25 4.63
C ALA A 32 7.51 -12.96 4.38
N GLU A 33 6.57 -12.30 3.70
CA GLU A 33 5.29 -12.86 3.27
C GLU A 33 5.48 -13.94 2.19
N ALA A 34 6.40 -13.75 1.23
CA ALA A 34 6.66 -14.70 0.15
C ALA A 34 7.52 -15.91 0.55
N TYR A 35 8.31 -15.79 1.62
CA TYR A 35 9.16 -16.83 2.20
C TYR A 35 8.83 -17.03 3.68
N PRO A 36 7.62 -17.51 4.01
CA PRO A 36 7.19 -17.61 5.39
C PRO A 36 8.04 -18.65 6.14
N GLY A 37 8.70 -18.22 7.21
CA GLY A 37 9.41 -19.15 8.12
C GLY A 37 8.47 -20.01 8.97
N HIS A 38 7.18 -19.64 9.04
CA HIS A 38 6.10 -20.35 9.72
C HIS A 38 4.82 -20.21 8.88
N HIS A 39 3.95 -21.23 8.88
CA HIS A 39 2.68 -21.19 8.13
C HIS A 39 1.88 -19.92 8.46
N TYR A 40 1.74 -19.03 7.49
CA TYR A 40 0.86 -17.87 7.60
C TYR A 40 -0.59 -18.36 7.60
N ALA A 41 -1.25 -18.37 8.76
CA ALA A 41 -2.66 -18.76 8.92
C ALA A 41 -3.06 -20.09 8.24
N GLY A 42 -2.14 -21.07 8.14
CA GLY A 42 -2.40 -22.35 7.47
C GLY A 42 -2.39 -22.32 5.93
N LEU A 43 -2.10 -21.17 5.31
CA LEU A 43 -1.94 -21.04 3.87
C LEU A 43 -0.58 -21.60 3.43
N HIS A 44 -0.61 -22.60 2.55
CA HIS A 44 0.58 -23.04 1.83
C HIS A 44 0.76 -22.15 0.60
N LEU A 45 1.82 -21.34 0.58
CA LEU A 45 2.26 -20.69 -0.66
C LEU A 45 2.89 -21.76 -1.54
N GLU A 46 2.15 -22.22 -2.54
CA GLU A 46 2.59 -23.31 -3.42
C GLU A 46 3.75 -22.91 -4.35
N HIS A 47 3.96 -21.61 -4.57
CA HIS A 47 4.97 -21.09 -5.49
C HIS A 47 5.70 -19.87 -4.91
N HIS A 48 7.03 -19.93 -4.90
CA HIS A 48 7.86 -18.77 -4.62
C HIS A 48 7.89 -17.83 -5.83
N PRO A 49 7.73 -16.52 -5.62
CA PRO A 49 7.73 -15.57 -6.72
C PRO A 49 9.13 -15.46 -7.31
N SER A 50 9.19 -15.30 -8.63
CA SER A 50 10.44 -14.95 -9.33
C SER A 50 11.07 -13.69 -8.71
N PRO A 51 12.40 -13.57 -8.62
CA PRO A 51 13.06 -12.35 -8.12
C PRO A 51 12.56 -11.07 -8.80
N TRP A 52 12.17 -11.16 -10.07
CA TRP A 52 11.63 -10.02 -10.83
C TRP A 52 10.24 -9.57 -10.36
N ALA A 53 9.46 -10.43 -9.70
CA ALA A 53 8.15 -10.06 -9.16
C ALA A 53 8.27 -9.01 -8.05
N PHE A 54 9.38 -8.98 -7.31
CA PHE A 54 9.63 -7.94 -6.29
C PHE A 54 9.77 -6.53 -6.90
N ALA A 55 10.01 -6.41 -8.21
CA ALA A 55 9.93 -5.12 -8.89
C ALA A 55 8.52 -4.52 -8.83
N LEU A 56 7.48 -5.34 -8.73
CA LEU A 56 6.08 -4.91 -8.51
C LEU A 56 5.87 -4.27 -7.13
N VAL A 57 6.82 -4.37 -6.21
CA VAL A 57 6.76 -3.67 -4.91
C VAL A 57 7.78 -2.53 -4.88
N ALA A 58 9.00 -2.78 -5.37
CA ALA A 58 10.08 -1.81 -5.34
C ALA A 58 9.83 -0.59 -6.24
N VAL A 59 9.37 -0.79 -7.48
CA VAL A 59 9.11 0.31 -8.43
C VAL A 59 8.03 1.28 -7.93
N PRO A 60 6.83 0.84 -7.49
CA PRO A 60 5.84 1.77 -6.96
C PRO A 60 6.26 2.40 -5.63
N ALA A 61 7.09 1.72 -4.82
CA ALA A 61 7.66 2.34 -3.62
C ALA A 61 8.61 3.51 -3.99
N LEU A 62 9.44 3.36 -5.01
CA LEU A 62 10.24 4.47 -5.56
C LEU A 62 9.35 5.55 -6.17
N ALA A 63 8.21 5.16 -6.76
CA ALA A 63 7.25 6.11 -7.33
C ALA A 63 6.69 7.09 -6.29
N LEU A 64 6.66 6.72 -5.00
CA LEU A 64 6.27 7.61 -3.90
C LEU A 64 7.14 8.88 -3.80
N TRP A 65 8.33 8.89 -4.41
CA TRP A 65 9.13 10.10 -4.57
C TRP A 65 8.34 11.21 -5.28
N TRP A 66 7.59 10.86 -6.32
CA TRP A 66 6.79 11.80 -7.12
C TRP A 66 5.36 12.00 -6.60
N ARG A 67 5.02 11.50 -5.40
CA ARG A 67 3.64 11.55 -4.86
C ARG A 67 3.08 12.96 -4.69
N ARG A 68 3.93 13.98 -4.58
CA ARG A 68 3.51 15.40 -4.49
C ARG A 68 3.25 16.05 -5.84
N THR A 69 3.99 15.66 -6.88
CA THR A 69 3.86 16.25 -8.23
C THR A 69 2.86 15.47 -9.09
N HIS A 70 2.76 14.15 -8.89
CA HIS A 70 1.91 13.26 -9.67
C HIS A 70 1.13 12.26 -8.78
N PRO A 71 0.33 12.74 -7.80
CA PRO A 71 -0.35 11.87 -6.83
C PRO A 71 -1.22 10.80 -7.49
N LEU A 72 -1.94 11.17 -8.56
CA LEU A 72 -2.83 10.25 -9.29
C LEU A 72 -2.05 9.12 -9.98
N LEU A 73 -0.97 9.44 -10.68
CA LEU A 73 -0.14 8.44 -11.37
C LEU A 73 0.53 7.51 -10.38
N VAL A 74 1.00 8.05 -9.25
CA VAL A 74 1.63 7.25 -8.20
C VAL A 74 0.64 6.29 -7.55
N PHE A 75 -0.58 6.75 -7.25
CA PHE A 75 -1.64 5.88 -6.74
C PHE A 75 -2.03 4.79 -7.75
N ALA A 76 -2.27 5.15 -9.01
CA ALA A 76 -2.61 4.20 -10.06
C ALA A 76 -1.50 3.15 -10.26
N ALA A 77 -0.24 3.57 -10.28
CA ALA A 77 0.90 2.67 -10.37
C ALA A 77 0.95 1.71 -9.18
N ALA A 78 0.80 2.21 -7.95
CA ALA A 78 0.78 1.38 -6.75
C ALA A 78 -0.34 0.32 -6.80
N VAL A 79 -1.55 0.73 -7.17
CA VAL A 79 -2.70 -0.19 -7.31
C VAL A 79 -2.42 -1.28 -8.34
N VAL A 80 -1.96 -0.90 -9.54
CA VAL A 80 -1.66 -1.86 -10.63
C VAL A 80 -0.56 -2.82 -10.21
N SER A 81 0.50 -2.33 -9.56
CA SER A 81 1.61 -3.19 -9.16
C SER A 81 1.24 -4.15 -8.03
N VAL A 82 0.51 -3.71 -7.01
CA VAL A 82 -0.01 -4.60 -5.94
C VAL A 82 -0.99 -5.62 -6.50
N THR A 83 -1.82 -5.21 -7.46
CA THR A 83 -2.72 -6.14 -8.17
C THR A 83 -1.93 -7.20 -8.94
N GLY A 84 -0.86 -6.80 -9.64
CA GLY A 84 0.04 -7.73 -10.32
C GLY A 84 0.74 -8.68 -9.34
N TRP A 85 1.15 -8.19 -8.18
CA TRP A 85 1.74 -9.01 -7.12
C TRP A 85 0.72 -10.04 -6.59
N ALA A 86 -0.51 -9.63 -6.31
CA ALA A 86 -1.59 -10.55 -5.91
C ALA A 86 -1.90 -11.60 -7.00
N ALA A 87 -1.81 -11.22 -8.28
CA ALA A 87 -1.98 -12.14 -9.41
C ALA A 87 -0.89 -13.23 -9.47
N THR A 88 0.28 -13.01 -8.86
CA THR A 88 1.30 -14.06 -8.70
C THR A 88 1.02 -15.01 -7.52
N GLY A 89 -0.16 -14.87 -6.91
CA GLY A 89 -0.63 -15.70 -5.80
C GLY A 89 -0.03 -15.42 -4.44
N GLN A 90 0.69 -14.31 -4.33
CA GLN A 90 1.36 -13.91 -3.10
C GLN A 90 0.41 -13.16 -2.16
N VAL A 91 0.69 -13.26 -0.86
CA VAL A 91 0.11 -12.36 0.15
C VAL A 91 0.62 -10.95 -0.13
N TYR A 92 -0.25 -9.95 0.00
CA TYR A 92 0.01 -8.58 -0.42
C TYR A 92 -0.18 -7.55 0.70
N GLY A 93 -0.14 -7.98 1.96
CA GLY A 93 -0.35 -7.13 3.13
C GLY A 93 0.73 -6.06 3.25
N ALA A 94 1.99 -6.47 3.14
CA ALA A 94 3.12 -5.54 3.12
C ALA A 94 3.13 -4.66 1.85
N ALA A 95 2.77 -5.24 0.71
CA ALA A 95 2.72 -4.51 -0.56
C ALA A 95 1.64 -3.40 -0.55
N LEU A 96 0.52 -3.63 0.15
CA LEU A 96 -0.56 -2.65 0.37
C LEU A 96 -0.11 -1.37 1.07
N VAL A 97 0.96 -1.41 1.87
CA VAL A 97 1.49 -0.21 2.54
C VAL A 97 1.81 0.88 1.53
N VAL A 98 2.35 0.52 0.36
CA VAL A 98 2.67 1.47 -0.72
C VAL A 98 1.39 2.12 -1.26
N VAL A 99 0.31 1.34 -1.42
CA VAL A 99 -1.00 1.83 -1.88
C VAL A 99 -1.63 2.76 -0.86
N LEU A 100 -1.56 2.42 0.44
CA LEU A 100 -2.10 3.26 1.51
C LEU A 100 -1.37 4.62 1.60
N VAL A 101 -0.04 4.62 1.48
CA VAL A 101 0.74 5.87 1.46
C VAL A 101 0.43 6.70 0.21
N ALA A 102 0.29 6.06 -0.95
CA ALA A 102 -0.10 6.74 -2.18
C ALA A 102 -1.53 7.30 -2.11
N LEU A 103 -2.47 6.56 -1.51
CA LEU A 103 -3.85 6.99 -1.28
C LEU A 103 -3.91 8.19 -0.34
N TYR A 104 -3.14 8.16 0.75
CA TYR A 104 -3.03 9.31 1.64
C TYR A 104 -2.49 10.54 0.91
N ALA A 105 -1.41 10.38 0.13
CA ALA A 105 -0.84 11.46 -0.66
C ALA A 105 -1.85 12.02 -1.69
N LEU A 106 -2.65 11.16 -2.30
CA LEU A 106 -3.74 11.53 -3.20
C LEU A 106 -4.86 12.28 -2.46
N ALA A 107 -5.24 11.81 -1.27
CA ALA A 107 -6.32 12.41 -0.48
C ALA A 107 -6.00 13.82 0.04
N VAL A 108 -4.72 14.10 0.33
CA VAL A 108 -4.28 15.44 0.77
C VAL A 108 -3.87 16.35 -0.40
N SER A 109 -4.00 15.88 -1.65
CA SER A 109 -3.76 16.68 -2.85
C SER A 109 -5.04 17.34 -3.35
N ASP A 110 -4.94 18.36 -4.20
CA ASP A 110 -6.10 19.08 -4.78
C ASP A 110 -6.91 18.25 -5.81
N VAL A 111 -6.82 16.92 -5.74
CA VAL A 111 -7.60 16.03 -6.59
C VAL A 111 -9.05 16.03 -6.10
N GLY A 112 -9.98 16.27 -7.03
CA GLY A 112 -11.40 16.35 -6.71
C GLY A 112 -11.92 15.10 -5.99
N ARG A 113 -12.79 15.30 -5.00
CA ARG A 113 -13.35 14.22 -4.16
C ARG A 113 -13.97 13.08 -4.98
N VAL A 114 -14.60 13.39 -6.11
CA VAL A 114 -15.17 12.39 -7.03
C VAL A 114 -14.07 11.49 -7.63
N SER A 115 -12.95 12.08 -8.06
CA SER A 115 -11.82 11.33 -8.60
C SER A 115 -11.14 10.46 -7.54
N LEU A 116 -10.99 10.97 -6.31
CA LEU A 116 -10.48 10.21 -5.18
C LEU A 116 -11.35 8.99 -4.89
N THR A 117 -12.67 9.18 -4.78
CA THR A 117 -13.62 8.08 -4.53
C THR A 117 -13.61 7.08 -5.67
N ALA A 118 -13.66 7.52 -6.93
CA ALA A 118 -13.64 6.65 -8.09
C ALA A 118 -12.34 5.83 -8.17
N LEU A 119 -11.20 6.43 -7.85
CA LEU A 119 -9.89 5.75 -7.84
C LEU A 119 -9.79 4.75 -6.69
N ALA A 120 -10.22 5.12 -5.49
CA ALA A 120 -10.20 4.21 -4.33
C ALA A 120 -11.12 2.99 -4.58
N VAL A 121 -12.37 3.24 -4.97
CA VAL A 121 -13.35 2.18 -5.29
C VAL A 121 -12.85 1.33 -6.46
N GLY A 122 -12.41 1.97 -7.55
CA GLY A 122 -11.89 1.28 -8.73
C GLY A 122 -10.67 0.42 -8.41
N GLY A 123 -9.75 0.90 -7.58
CA GLY A 123 -8.59 0.14 -7.13
C GLY A 123 -8.95 -1.06 -6.27
N THR A 124 -9.88 -0.91 -5.32
CA THR A 124 -10.39 -2.02 -4.52
C THR A 124 -11.07 -3.08 -5.39
N LEU A 125 -11.95 -2.65 -6.32
CA LEU A 125 -12.63 -3.56 -7.24
C LEU A 125 -11.65 -4.29 -8.15
N LEU A 126 -10.64 -3.59 -8.67
CA LEU A 126 -9.61 -4.19 -9.52
C LEU A 126 -8.83 -5.28 -8.76
N MET A 127 -8.37 -4.97 -7.54
CA MET A 127 -7.66 -5.94 -6.70
C MET A 127 -8.53 -7.17 -6.39
N TRP A 128 -9.81 -6.95 -6.06
CA TRP A 128 -10.75 -8.03 -5.78
C TRP A 128 -11.02 -8.91 -7.00
N LEU A 129 -11.27 -8.30 -8.18
CA LEU A 129 -11.50 -9.03 -9.43
C LEU A 129 -10.28 -9.85 -9.84
N VAL A 130 -9.09 -9.28 -9.79
CA VAL A 130 -7.86 -9.98 -10.19
C VAL A 130 -7.49 -11.07 -9.18
N GLY A 131 -7.63 -10.80 -7.87
CA GLY A 131 -7.44 -11.81 -6.84
C GLY A 131 -8.40 -12.98 -7.00
N GLY A 132 -9.67 -12.72 -7.31
CA GLY A 132 -10.67 -13.77 -7.53
C GLY A 132 -10.51 -14.55 -8.84
N LEU A 133 -10.07 -13.89 -9.92
CA LEU A 133 -9.91 -14.50 -11.25
C LEU A 133 -8.57 -15.22 -11.45
N LEU A 134 -7.48 -14.63 -10.97
CA LEU A 134 -6.11 -15.08 -11.26
C LEU A 134 -5.39 -15.58 -10.00
N GLY A 135 -5.88 -15.22 -8.81
CA GLY A 135 -5.27 -15.65 -7.57
C GLY A 135 -5.50 -17.14 -7.31
N PRO A 136 -4.56 -17.84 -6.66
CA PRO A 136 -4.66 -19.25 -6.32
C PRO A 136 -5.76 -19.52 -5.27
N TRP A 137 -6.31 -18.47 -4.69
CA TRP A 137 -7.28 -18.52 -3.62
C TRP A 137 -8.74 -18.39 -4.09
N GLY A 138 -8.96 -18.01 -5.35
CA GLY A 138 -10.30 -17.75 -5.89
C GLY A 138 -11.03 -16.60 -5.18
N TRP A 139 -12.35 -16.52 -5.36
CA TRP A 139 -13.20 -15.42 -4.83
C TRP A 139 -13.40 -15.42 -3.32
N TRP A 140 -13.19 -16.56 -2.67
CA TRP A 140 -13.62 -16.82 -1.29
C TRP A 140 -12.55 -17.55 -0.47
N GLY A 141 -11.28 -17.41 -0.84
CA GLY A 141 -10.16 -18.03 -0.13
C GLY A 141 -9.00 -17.07 0.08
N GLY A 142 -8.01 -17.50 0.87
CA GLY A 142 -6.73 -16.81 1.01
C GLY A 142 -6.69 -15.78 2.14
N PRO A 143 -5.57 -15.03 2.24
CA PRO A 143 -5.30 -14.12 3.38
C PRO A 143 -6.39 -13.08 3.61
N GLN A 144 -7.15 -12.73 2.57
CA GLN A 144 -8.22 -11.72 2.64
C GLN A 144 -9.31 -12.07 3.66
N LEU A 145 -9.55 -13.36 3.92
CA LEU A 145 -10.51 -13.81 4.93
C LEU A 145 -9.97 -13.73 6.35
N ASP A 146 -8.65 -13.84 6.52
CA ASP A 146 -7.99 -13.78 7.83
C ASP A 146 -7.55 -12.36 8.20
N MET A 147 -7.45 -11.46 7.22
CA MET A 147 -7.05 -10.05 7.38
C MET A 147 -8.21 -9.10 7.71
N TRP A 148 -9.34 -9.63 8.19
CA TRP A 148 -10.53 -8.84 8.49
C TRP A 148 -10.29 -7.81 9.61
N ALA A 149 -9.42 -8.12 10.57
CA ALA A 149 -9.04 -7.19 11.64
C ALA A 149 -8.24 -6.00 11.08
N GLU A 150 -7.31 -6.24 10.16
CA GLU A 150 -6.53 -5.24 9.46
C GLU A 150 -7.39 -4.40 8.52
N MET A 151 -8.36 -5.01 7.83
CA MET A 151 -9.34 -4.28 7.02
C MET A 151 -10.22 -3.36 7.88
N LEU A 152 -10.68 -3.83 9.04
CA LEU A 152 -11.44 -3.01 9.99
C LEU A 152 -10.59 -1.86 10.55
N ALA A 153 -9.34 -2.14 10.91
CA ALA A 153 -8.41 -1.11 11.40
C ALA A 153 -8.10 -0.07 10.32
N ALA A 154 -7.85 -0.49 9.09
CA ALA A 154 -7.63 0.40 7.95
C ALA A 154 -8.88 1.23 7.62
N GLY A 155 -10.06 0.61 7.66
CA GLY A 155 -11.34 1.28 7.47
C GLY A 155 -11.62 2.33 8.55
N ALA A 156 -11.41 1.99 9.82
CA ALA A 156 -11.56 2.90 10.96
C ALA A 156 -10.57 4.07 10.88
N PHE A 157 -9.31 3.80 10.53
CA PHE A 157 -8.30 4.84 10.35
C PHE A 157 -8.66 5.76 9.18
N GLY A 158 -9.08 5.20 8.04
CA GLY A 158 -9.55 5.97 6.88
C GLY A 158 -10.75 6.86 7.22
N ALA A 159 -11.72 6.34 7.97
CA ALA A 159 -12.87 7.09 8.46
C ALA A 159 -12.46 8.24 9.40
N ALA A 160 -11.51 7.98 10.31
CA ALA A 160 -10.98 9.00 11.22
C ALA A 160 -10.27 10.14 10.48
N VAL A 161 -9.44 9.81 9.48
CA VAL A 161 -8.76 10.80 8.62
C VAL A 161 -9.77 11.59 7.81
N ALA A 162 -10.78 10.93 7.22
CA ALA A 162 -11.83 11.62 6.46
C ALA A 162 -12.64 12.58 7.35
N ALA A 163 -12.97 12.17 8.58
CA ALA A 163 -13.65 13.03 9.55
C ALA A 163 -12.79 14.24 9.95
N TYR A 164 -11.48 14.04 10.15
CA TYR A 164 -10.54 15.12 10.44
C TYR A 164 -10.47 16.14 9.30
N LEU A 165 -10.35 15.68 8.05
CA LEU A 165 -10.28 16.55 6.87
C LEU A 165 -11.60 17.28 6.56
N ALA A 166 -12.75 16.74 6.99
CA ALA A 166 -14.04 17.40 6.83
C ALA A 166 -14.29 18.51 7.87
N ALA A 167 -13.54 18.52 8.97
CA ALA A 167 -13.67 19.49 10.05
C ALA A 167 -12.73 20.72 9.91
N THR A 168 -11.83 20.70 8.92
CA THR A 168 -10.89 21.78 8.57
C THR A 168 -11.27 22.45 7.26
#